data_AF-A0A7C1QLM9-F1
#
_entry.id   AF-A0A7C1QLM9-F1
#
_cell.length_a   1.000
_cell.length_b   1.000
_cell.length_c   1.000
_cell.angle_alpha   90.00
_cell.angle_beta   90.00
_cell.angle_gamma   90.00
#
_symmetry.space_group_name_H-M   'P 1'
#
loop_
_entity.id
_entity.type
_entity.pdbx_description
1 polymer ?
#
loop_
_entity_poly.entity_id
_entity_poly.type
_entity_poly.pdbx_seq_one_letter_code
_entity_poly.pdbx_strand_id
1 'polypeptide(L)'
;MKPVYIIFMPLIFLLFYPLSYVFPFEGPLQVKNQYPVFIHADQPYLEEAAMRNSMSYSLSHSSTYTVQESGEWIVHLDMEITELNFRYKRIIKDQFEFGLDIPVLILGGGFMDGFLENYHDAFGFPDYGRSNRPHNDFLYEVRKNGELIIQGRSGVGIGDIRITAKKPLAASEGFNLSIA
;
A
#
# COMPACT_ATOMS: atom_id res chain seq x y z
N MET A 1 4.66 37.64 -25.38
CA MET A 1 4.81 36.44 -24.54
C MET A 1 3.50 36.27 -23.78
N LYS A 2 2.76 35.19 -24.02
CA LYS A 2 1.41 34.99 -23.47
C LYS A 2 1.50 34.13 -22.20
N PRO A 3 0.76 34.46 -21.13
CA PRO A 3 0.72 33.62 -19.93
C PRO A 3 0.00 32.31 -20.24
N VAL A 4 0.61 31.19 -19.88
CA VAL A 4 -0.03 29.87 -19.87
C VAL A 4 -0.78 29.76 -18.54
N TYR A 5 -2.10 29.88 -18.59
CA TYR A 5 -2.95 29.53 -17.46
C TYR A 5 -3.11 28.01 -17.44
N ILE A 6 -2.52 27.36 -16.44
CA ILE A 6 -2.83 25.97 -16.11
C ILE A 6 -4.23 25.99 -15.50
N ILE A 7 -5.23 25.67 -16.32
CA ILE A 7 -6.61 25.52 -15.87
C ILE A 7 -6.67 24.24 -15.04
N PHE A 8 -6.75 24.40 -13.73
CA PHE A 8 -7.13 23.35 -12.79
C PHE A 8 -8.60 23.02 -13.09
N MET A 9 -8.84 21.98 -13.90
CA MET A 9 -10.19 21.52 -14.18
C MET A 9 -10.70 20.80 -12.91
N PRO A 10 -11.71 21.32 -12.20
CA PRO A 10 -12.31 20.54 -11.13
C PRO A 10 -13.02 19.36 -11.81
N LEU A 11 -12.61 18.16 -11.43
CA LEU A 11 -13.24 16.92 -11.86
C LEU A 11 -14.69 16.96 -11.34
N ILE A 12 -15.61 17.34 -12.22
CA ILE A 12 -17.05 17.31 -11.98
C ILE A 12 -17.44 15.83 -11.81
N PHE A 13 -17.37 15.34 -10.58
CA PHE A 13 -18.02 14.12 -10.12
C PHE A 13 -19.51 14.43 -9.92
N LEU A 14 -20.21 14.69 -11.02
CA LEU A 14 -21.67 14.72 -11.01
C LEU A 14 -22.20 13.62 -11.93
N LEU A 15 -23.02 12.77 -11.31
CA LEU A 15 -24.17 12.13 -11.93
C LEU A 15 -23.92 10.98 -12.91
N PHE A 16 -23.06 10.05 -12.53
CA PHE A 16 -23.38 8.65 -12.78
C PHE A 16 -23.59 7.99 -11.44
N TYR A 17 -24.84 7.95 -10.97
CA TYR A 17 -25.28 6.88 -10.06
C TYR A 17 -25.15 5.60 -10.88
N PRO A 18 -24.18 4.71 -10.62
CA PRO A 18 -24.42 3.36 -11.06
C PRO A 18 -25.53 2.85 -10.12
N LEU A 19 -26.47 2.06 -10.64
CA LEU A 19 -27.10 1.04 -9.79
C LEU A 19 -25.98 0.06 -9.37
N SER A 20 -25.08 0.52 -8.52
CA SER A 20 -24.17 -0.36 -7.81
C SER A 20 -25.01 -0.89 -6.68
N TYR A 21 -25.26 -2.19 -6.68
CA TYR A 21 -25.56 -2.86 -5.44
C TYR A 21 -24.39 -2.56 -4.48
N VAL A 22 -24.62 -1.64 -3.54
CA VAL A 22 -23.67 -1.40 -2.46
C VAL A 22 -23.81 -2.59 -1.53
N PHE A 23 -22.91 -3.55 -1.68
CA PHE A 23 -22.81 -4.65 -0.73
C PHE A 23 -22.06 -4.15 0.51
N PRO A 24 -22.53 -4.47 1.72
CA PRO A 24 -21.73 -4.26 2.91
C PRO A 24 -20.42 -5.05 2.77
N PHE A 25 -19.31 -4.44 3.19
CA PHE A 25 -18.06 -5.15 3.29
C PHE A 25 -18.14 -6.11 4.47
N GLU A 26 -18.29 -7.42 4.20
CA GLU A 26 -18.47 -8.47 5.21
C GLU A 26 -17.16 -9.12 5.69
N GLY A 27 -16.01 -8.54 5.34
CA GLY A 27 -14.70 -9.08 5.68
C GLY A 27 -13.92 -8.23 6.70
N PRO A 28 -12.73 -8.70 7.11
CA PRO A 28 -11.78 -7.87 7.86
C PRO A 28 -11.19 -6.79 6.94
N LEU A 29 -10.99 -5.59 7.48
CA LEU A 29 -10.34 -4.50 6.74
C LEU A 29 -8.95 -4.96 6.29
N GLN A 30 -8.70 -4.81 4.99
CA GLN A 30 -7.42 -5.18 4.39
C GLN A 30 -6.44 -4.03 4.63
N VAL A 31 -5.63 -4.14 5.67
CA VAL A 31 -4.55 -3.19 5.98
C VAL A 31 -3.22 -3.93 5.86
N LYS A 32 -2.28 -3.33 5.13
CA LYS A 32 -0.92 -3.84 4.95
C LYS A 32 0.06 -2.80 5.50
N ASN A 33 1.13 -3.26 6.15
CA ASN A 33 2.20 -2.36 6.51
C ASN A 33 3.00 -1.98 5.25
N GLN A 34 2.92 -0.70 4.85
CA GLN A 34 3.65 -0.17 3.70
C GLN A 34 5.00 0.46 4.08
N TYR A 35 5.44 0.33 5.34
CA TYR A 35 6.76 0.80 5.72
C TYR A 35 7.83 0.06 4.91
N PRO A 36 8.79 0.74 4.25
CA PRO A 36 9.62 0.18 3.19
C PRO A 36 10.31 -1.14 3.56
N VAL A 37 10.82 -1.24 4.79
CA VAL A 37 11.55 -2.43 5.29
C VAL A 37 10.63 -3.65 5.44
N PHE A 38 9.33 -3.46 5.65
CA PHE A 38 8.35 -4.54 5.84
C PHE A 38 7.67 -5.01 4.55
N ILE A 39 7.87 -4.32 3.43
CA ILE A 39 7.22 -4.68 2.16
C ILE A 39 7.62 -6.08 1.71
N HIS A 40 8.84 -6.50 2.04
CA HIS A 40 9.39 -7.82 1.72
C HIS A 40 9.01 -8.92 2.72
N ALA A 41 8.28 -8.59 3.79
CA ALA A 41 7.98 -9.54 4.87
C ALA A 41 6.80 -10.49 4.58
N ASP A 42 6.31 -10.54 3.34
CA ASP A 42 5.19 -11.38 2.87
C ASP A 42 4.00 -11.45 3.85
N GLN A 43 3.54 -10.30 4.32
CA GLN A 43 2.50 -10.24 5.36
C GLN A 43 1.19 -10.92 4.91
N PRO A 44 0.63 -11.87 5.69
CA PRO A 44 -0.62 -12.52 5.34
C PRO A 44 -1.77 -11.50 5.38
N TYR A 45 -2.73 -11.65 4.49
CA TYR A 45 -3.95 -10.86 4.53
C TYR A 45 -4.93 -11.45 5.55
N LEU A 46 -5.71 -10.59 6.19
CA LEU A 46 -6.81 -11.04 7.03
C LEU A 46 -7.90 -11.63 6.12
N GLU A 47 -8.35 -12.85 6.39
CA GLU A 47 -9.34 -13.52 5.57
C GLU A 47 -10.42 -14.21 6.42
N GLU A 48 -11.61 -14.35 5.84
CA GLU A 48 -12.63 -15.24 6.36
C GLU A 48 -12.19 -16.71 6.25
N ALA A 49 -12.54 -17.51 7.25
CA ALA A 49 -12.35 -18.96 7.22
C ALA A 49 -13.29 -19.63 6.21
N ALA A 50 -14.47 -19.07 5.97
CA ALA A 50 -15.41 -19.56 4.96
C ALA A 50 -14.81 -19.40 3.55
N MET A 51 -15.07 -20.37 2.68
CA MET A 51 -14.73 -20.23 1.27
C MET A 51 -15.68 -19.24 0.58
N ARG A 52 -15.14 -18.35 -0.24
CA ARG A 52 -15.89 -17.34 -0.98
C ARG A 52 -15.24 -17.08 -2.34
N ASN A 53 -16.07 -17.08 -3.39
CA ASN A 53 -15.65 -16.52 -4.68
C ASN A 53 -15.57 -14.99 -4.55
N SER A 54 -14.44 -14.39 -4.92
CA SER A 54 -14.31 -12.93 -4.88
C SER A 54 -13.33 -12.41 -5.92
N MET A 55 -13.52 -11.13 -6.26
CA MET A 55 -12.61 -10.36 -7.09
C MET A 55 -12.57 -8.95 -6.51
N SER A 56 -11.38 -8.44 -6.23
CA SER A 56 -11.23 -7.13 -5.60
C SER A 56 -9.98 -6.41 -6.09
N TYR A 57 -10.09 -5.09 -6.10
CA TYR A 57 -8.96 -4.19 -6.27
C TYR A 57 -8.83 -3.33 -5.03
N SER A 58 -7.60 -3.11 -4.56
CA SER A 58 -7.30 -2.17 -3.48
C SER A 58 -6.22 -1.19 -3.91
N LEU A 59 -6.41 0.07 -3.56
CA LEU A 59 -5.41 1.12 -3.74
C LEU A 59 -5.00 1.62 -2.35
N SER A 60 -3.71 1.58 -2.06
CA SER A 60 -3.13 2.09 -0.83
C SER A 60 -1.95 3.00 -1.14
N HIS A 61 -1.83 4.08 -0.38
CA HIS A 61 -0.78 5.07 -0.55
C HIS A 61 -0.20 5.41 0.82
N SER A 62 1.12 5.54 0.88
CA SER A 62 1.84 5.95 2.08
C SER A 62 2.99 6.88 1.74
N SER A 63 3.28 7.79 2.67
CA SER A 63 4.47 8.64 2.66
C SER A 63 5.27 8.33 3.92
N THR A 64 6.56 8.03 3.74
CA THR A 64 7.47 7.64 4.82
C THR A 64 8.64 8.60 4.88
N TYR A 65 8.89 9.12 6.08
CA TYR A 65 10.08 9.88 6.41
C TYR A 65 10.77 9.29 7.65
N THR A 66 11.98 8.78 7.48
CA THR A 66 12.86 8.26 8.51
C THR A 66 14.31 8.48 8.06
N VAL A 67 14.85 9.64 8.40
CA VAL A 67 16.26 9.98 8.19
C VAL A 67 16.92 10.07 9.55
N GLN A 68 17.57 8.99 9.97
CA GLN A 68 18.18 8.87 11.29
C GLN A 68 19.50 8.12 11.23
N GLU A 69 20.44 8.58 12.06
CA GLU A 69 21.74 7.96 12.27
C GLU A 69 21.90 7.63 13.75
N SER A 70 22.35 6.41 14.06
CA SER A 70 22.58 5.98 15.44
C SER A 70 23.68 4.92 15.52
N GLY A 71 24.81 5.30 16.12
CA GLY A 71 25.98 4.43 16.25
C GLY A 71 26.50 3.99 14.89
N GLU A 72 26.47 2.69 14.63
CA GLU A 72 26.90 2.10 13.36
C GLU A 72 25.84 2.16 12.26
N TRP A 73 24.59 2.48 12.59
CA TRP A 73 23.45 2.41 11.68
C TRP A 73 23.10 3.77 11.09
N ILE A 74 22.86 3.76 9.78
CA ILE A 74 22.31 4.89 9.03
C ILE A 74 21.05 4.37 8.33
N VAL A 75 19.90 4.96 8.65
CA VAL A 75 18.60 4.61 8.07
C VAL A 75 18.05 5.86 7.40
N HIS A 76 18.02 5.84 6.07
CA HIS A 76 17.53 6.92 5.25
C HIS A 76 16.38 6.44 4.37
N LEU A 77 15.16 6.76 4.78
CA LEU A 77 13.92 6.42 4.10
C LEU A 77 13.12 7.73 3.92
N ASP A 78 13.00 8.19 2.69
CA ASP A 78 12.25 9.37 2.30
C ASP A 78 11.62 9.08 0.95
N MET A 79 10.38 8.60 0.99
CA MET A 79 9.69 8.08 -0.19
C MET A 79 8.19 7.94 0.03
N GLU A 80 7.48 7.92 -1.09
CA GLU A 80 6.09 7.51 -1.21
C GLU A 80 5.95 6.17 -1.91
N ILE A 81 4.94 5.42 -1.48
CA ILE A 81 4.62 4.09 -2.00
C ILE A 81 3.13 4.04 -2.28
N THR A 82 2.79 3.81 -3.54
CA THR A 82 1.42 3.49 -3.98
C THR A 82 1.35 2.03 -4.40
N GLU A 83 0.43 1.26 -3.82
CA GLU A 83 0.18 -0.13 -4.19
C GLU A 83 -1.23 -0.22 -4.80
N LEU A 84 -1.32 -0.69 -6.05
CA LEU A 84 -2.54 -1.20 -6.64
C LEU A 84 -2.48 -2.73 -6.57
N ASN A 85 -3.36 -3.33 -5.79
CA ASN A 85 -3.41 -4.78 -5.67
C ASN A 85 -4.67 -5.36 -6.32
N PHE A 86 -4.47 -6.41 -7.10
CA PHE A 86 -5.54 -7.24 -7.65
C PHE A 86 -5.60 -8.57 -6.91
N ARG A 87 -6.78 -8.90 -6.36
CA ARG A 87 -7.03 -10.20 -5.73
C ARG A 87 -8.19 -10.93 -6.38
N TYR A 88 -7.99 -12.23 -6.60
CA TYR A 88 -8.98 -13.13 -7.14
C TYR A 88 -9.07 -14.40 -6.30
N LYS A 89 -10.30 -14.85 -6.01
CA LYS A 89 -10.58 -16.10 -5.31
C LYS A 89 -11.65 -16.90 -6.03
N ARG A 90 -11.40 -18.21 -6.15
CA ARG A 90 -12.32 -19.14 -6.80
C ARG A 90 -12.42 -20.45 -6.04
N ILE A 91 -13.65 -20.85 -5.72
CA ILE A 91 -13.99 -22.18 -5.22
C ILE A 91 -13.95 -23.17 -6.38
N ILE A 92 -13.22 -24.26 -6.18
CA ILE A 92 -13.04 -25.33 -7.16
C ILE A 92 -13.66 -26.62 -6.59
N LYS A 93 -14.63 -27.17 -7.33
CA LYS A 93 -15.35 -28.41 -7.01
C LYS A 93 -15.94 -28.45 -5.59
N ASP A 94 -16.28 -27.30 -5.02
CA ASP A 94 -16.77 -27.14 -3.65
C ASP A 94 -15.84 -27.74 -2.56
N GLN A 95 -14.56 -27.94 -2.89
CA GLN A 95 -13.58 -28.62 -2.02
C GLN A 95 -12.46 -27.71 -1.54
N PHE A 96 -12.02 -26.76 -2.37
CA PHE A 96 -10.98 -25.81 -2.00
C PHE A 96 -11.19 -24.47 -2.69
N GLU A 97 -10.72 -23.40 -2.05
CA GLU A 97 -10.63 -22.06 -2.59
C GLU A 97 -9.21 -21.80 -3.07
N PHE A 98 -9.05 -21.48 -4.35
CA PHE A 98 -7.81 -20.98 -4.93
C PHE A 98 -7.79 -19.45 -4.84
N GLY A 99 -6.65 -18.89 -4.44
CA GLY A 99 -6.41 -17.46 -4.35
C GLY A 99 -5.21 -17.01 -5.19
N LEU A 100 -5.32 -15.83 -5.78
CA LEU A 100 -4.26 -15.13 -6.52
C LEU A 100 -4.23 -13.66 -6.08
N ASP A 101 -3.04 -13.14 -5.78
CA ASP A 101 -2.80 -11.75 -5.37
C ASP A 101 -1.64 -11.18 -6.20
N ILE A 102 -1.87 -10.07 -6.90
CA ILE A 102 -0.91 -9.43 -7.80
C ILE A 102 -0.79 -7.95 -7.42
N PRO A 103 0.24 -7.57 -6.65
CA PRO A 103 0.51 -6.19 -6.30
C PRO A 103 1.35 -5.49 -7.38
N VAL A 104 0.93 -4.28 -7.78
CA VAL A 104 1.73 -3.33 -8.57
C VAL A 104 2.09 -2.17 -7.67
N LEU A 105 3.39 -1.91 -7.52
CA LEU A 105 3.97 -0.92 -6.66
C LEU A 105 4.53 0.25 -7.48
N ILE A 106 4.30 1.46 -6.99
CA ILE A 106 4.90 2.70 -7.49
C ILE A 106 5.67 3.31 -6.32
N LEU A 107 6.99 3.36 -6.44
CA LEU A 107 7.89 3.95 -5.45
C LEU A 107 8.46 5.25 -6.03
N GLY A 108 8.46 6.33 -5.27
CA GLY A 108 9.02 7.60 -5.74
C GLY A 108 9.20 8.60 -4.60
N GLY A 109 9.80 9.76 -4.90
CA GLY A 109 9.83 10.88 -3.95
C GLY A 109 8.44 11.45 -3.69
N GLY A 110 7.54 11.29 -4.67
CA GLY A 110 6.11 11.49 -4.46
C GLY A 110 5.61 12.89 -4.78
N PHE A 111 4.50 13.27 -4.15
CA PHE A 111 3.84 14.56 -4.33
C PHE A 111 3.27 15.15 -3.02
N MET A 112 3.31 14.40 -1.92
CA MET A 112 2.72 14.79 -0.64
C MET A 112 3.55 15.84 0.10
N ASP A 113 4.78 16.13 -0.32
CA ASP A 113 5.66 17.06 0.39
C ASP A 113 4.98 18.39 0.64
N GLY A 114 4.44 19.02 -0.41
CA GLY A 114 3.76 20.30 -0.27
C GLY A 114 2.48 20.23 0.56
N PHE A 115 1.72 19.13 0.49
CA PHE A 115 0.54 18.96 1.34
C PHE A 115 0.93 18.86 2.81
N LEU A 116 1.99 18.10 3.12
CA LEU A 116 2.48 17.87 4.47
C LEU A 116 3.14 19.13 5.04
N GLU A 117 3.95 19.86 4.27
CA GLU A 117 4.51 21.17 4.65
C GLU A 117 3.38 22.14 5.05
N ASN A 118 2.36 22.29 4.19
CA ASN A 118 1.19 23.14 4.50
C ASN A 118 0.44 22.68 5.76
N TYR A 119 0.33 21.37 5.98
CA TYR A 119 -0.27 20.83 7.20
C TYR A 119 0.54 21.21 8.44
N HIS A 120 1.86 21.04 8.42
CA HIS A 120 2.73 21.44 9.52
C HIS A 120 2.67 22.95 9.79
N ASP A 121 2.68 23.78 8.74
CA ASP A 121 2.59 25.23 8.85
C ASP A 121 1.24 25.69 9.41
N ALA A 122 0.13 25.08 8.97
CA ALA A 122 -1.21 25.44 9.41
C ALA A 122 -1.45 25.16 10.90
N PHE A 123 -0.86 24.09 11.43
CA PHE A 123 -1.05 23.67 12.82
C PHE A 123 0.14 23.98 13.74
N GLY A 124 1.26 24.43 13.19
CA GLY A 124 2.50 24.72 13.93
C GLY A 124 3.20 23.47 14.47
N PHE A 125 3.01 22.31 13.83
CA PHE A 125 3.64 21.07 14.25
C PHE A 125 5.08 20.95 13.72
N PRO A 126 6.02 20.42 14.51
CA PRO A 126 7.38 20.16 14.01
C PRO A 126 7.33 19.13 12.87
N ASP A 127 8.18 19.34 11.86
CA ASP A 127 8.32 18.48 10.68
C ASP A 127 9.43 17.41 10.84
N TYR A 128 10.03 17.34 12.04
CA TYR A 128 11.13 16.43 12.38
C TYR A 128 12.33 16.51 11.41
N GLY A 129 12.60 17.71 10.88
CA GLY A 129 13.73 17.96 10.00
C GLY A 129 13.52 17.55 8.55
N ARG A 130 12.29 17.20 8.17
CA ARG A 130 11.92 16.85 6.79
C ARG A 130 12.21 17.97 5.79
N SER A 131 12.04 19.23 6.20
CA SER A 131 12.41 20.42 5.41
C SER A 131 13.91 20.51 5.05
N ASN A 132 14.78 19.71 5.66
CA ASN A 132 16.21 19.66 5.28
C ASN A 132 16.46 18.81 4.02
N ARG A 133 15.46 18.05 3.56
CA ARG A 133 15.55 17.23 2.34
C ARG A 133 15.04 18.01 1.13
N PRO A 134 15.54 17.72 -0.08
CA PRO A 134 14.98 18.28 -1.29
C PRO A 134 13.53 17.82 -1.49
N HIS A 135 12.70 18.72 -1.99
CA HIS A 135 11.27 18.48 -2.19
C HIS A 135 11.00 17.45 -3.30
N ASN A 136 10.09 16.51 -3.03
CA ASN A 136 9.70 15.36 -3.86
C ASN A 136 10.89 14.49 -4.30
N ASP A 137 11.91 14.37 -3.45
CA ASP A 137 13.10 13.56 -3.72
C ASP A 137 12.97 12.14 -3.16
N PHE A 138 13.64 11.19 -3.80
CA PHE A 138 13.60 9.78 -3.39
C PHE A 138 14.89 9.40 -2.66
N LEU A 139 14.76 8.86 -1.45
CA LEU A 139 15.86 8.27 -0.71
C LEU A 139 15.43 6.95 -0.06
N TYR A 140 16.15 5.89 -0.41
CA TYR A 140 16.00 4.60 0.26
C TYR A 140 17.36 3.94 0.34
N GLU A 141 18.01 4.11 1.49
CA GLU A 141 19.21 3.36 1.83
C GLU A 141 19.25 2.99 3.32
N VAL A 142 19.81 1.83 3.61
CA VAL A 142 20.15 1.41 4.96
C VAL A 142 21.61 0.98 4.96
N ARG A 143 22.41 1.57 5.85
CA ARG A 143 23.83 1.25 6.01
C ARG A 143 24.12 0.79 7.44
N LYS A 144 25.14 -0.05 7.56
CA LYS A 144 25.75 -0.43 8.84
C LYS A 144 27.27 -0.39 8.69
N ASN A 145 27.97 0.26 9.61
CA ASN A 145 29.44 0.39 9.53
C ASN A 145 29.93 1.00 8.21
N GLY A 146 29.14 1.94 7.65
CA GLY A 146 29.39 2.56 6.33
C GLY A 146 29.05 1.68 5.12
N GLU A 147 28.83 0.38 5.32
CA GLU A 147 28.46 -0.56 4.26
C GLU A 147 26.97 -0.46 3.92
N LEU A 148 26.66 -0.41 2.63
CA LEU A 148 25.29 -0.35 2.11
C LEU A 148 24.65 -1.75 2.16
N ILE A 149 23.61 -1.90 2.99
CA ILE A 149 22.87 -3.16 3.15
C ILE A 149 21.64 -3.19 2.25
N ILE A 150 20.90 -2.09 2.21
CA ILE A 150 19.67 -1.96 1.41
C ILE A 150 19.80 -0.71 0.56
N GLN A 151 19.44 -0.84 -0.72
CA GLN A 151 19.29 0.28 -1.63
C GLN A 151 18.01 0.13 -2.43
N GLY A 152 17.08 1.06 -2.25
CA GLY A 152 15.87 1.12 -3.03
C GLY A 152 16.07 1.78 -4.38
N ARG A 153 15.08 1.61 -5.25
CA ARG A 153 14.97 2.31 -6.53
C ARG A 153 13.56 2.85 -6.67
N SER A 154 13.45 4.06 -7.20
CA SER A 154 12.17 4.60 -7.63
C SER A 154 11.72 3.93 -8.94
N GLY A 155 10.42 4.00 -9.20
CA GLY A 155 9.82 3.45 -10.41
C GLY A 155 8.59 2.62 -10.12
N VAL A 156 8.15 1.89 -11.14
CA VAL A 156 6.99 1.00 -11.10
C VAL A 156 7.48 -0.45 -11.19
N GLY A 157 6.93 -1.31 -10.34
CA GLY A 157 7.29 -2.73 -10.32
C GLY A 157 6.12 -3.61 -9.92
N ILE A 158 6.16 -4.87 -10.33
CA ILE A 158 5.27 -5.90 -9.80
C ILE A 158 5.92 -6.41 -8.51
N GLY A 159 5.16 -6.43 -7.41
CA GLY A 159 5.61 -7.01 -6.15
C GLY A 159 5.50 -8.54 -6.14
N ASP A 160 5.65 -9.14 -4.97
CA ASP A 160 5.58 -10.59 -4.83
C ASP A 160 4.15 -11.09 -5.10
N ILE A 161 4.01 -11.90 -6.15
CA ILE A 161 2.74 -12.54 -6.52
C ILE A 161 2.49 -13.68 -5.54
N ARG A 162 1.31 -13.67 -4.89
CA ARG A 162 0.92 -14.73 -3.96
C ARG A 162 -0.12 -15.65 -4.58
N ILE A 163 0.05 -16.94 -4.36
CA ILE A 163 -0.92 -17.98 -4.68
C ILE A 163 -1.28 -18.71 -3.38
N THR A 164 -2.56 -18.96 -3.15
CA THR A 164 -3.07 -19.58 -1.92
C THR A 164 -4.07 -20.69 -2.23
N ALA A 165 -4.12 -21.72 -1.38
CA ALA A 165 -5.10 -22.79 -1.47
C ALA A 165 -5.72 -23.05 -0.09
N LYS A 166 -6.99 -22.70 0.07
CA LYS A 166 -7.74 -22.86 1.32
C LYS A 166 -8.64 -24.08 1.25
N LYS A 167 -8.61 -24.92 2.29
CA LYS A 167 -9.46 -26.10 2.46
C LYS A 167 -10.25 -26.02 3.76
N PRO A 168 -11.58 -26.18 3.72
CA PRO A 168 -12.39 -26.29 4.93
C PRO A 168 -12.11 -27.60 5.65
N LEU A 169 -11.94 -27.51 6.97
CA LEU A 169 -11.80 -28.65 7.88
C LEU A 169 -13.12 -28.95 8.59
N ALA A 170 -13.89 -27.92 8.93
CA ALA A 170 -15.23 -28.05 9.51
C ALA A 170 -16.07 -26.81 9.16
N ALA A 171 -17.35 -27.02 8.84
CA ALA A 171 -18.30 -25.94 8.57
C ALA A 171 -19.69 -26.30 9.12
N SER A 172 -20.26 -25.40 9.92
CA SER A 172 -21.63 -25.45 10.42
C SER A 172 -22.22 -24.04 10.49
N GLU A 173 -23.49 -23.91 10.86
CA GLU A 173 -24.10 -22.60 11.06
C GLU A 173 -23.31 -21.80 12.11
N GLY A 174 -22.80 -20.63 11.71
CA GLY A 174 -21.99 -19.76 12.57
C GLY A 174 -20.55 -20.20 12.87
N PHE A 175 -20.08 -21.34 12.35
CA PHE A 175 -18.72 -21.84 12.61
C PHE A 175 -18.04 -22.36 11.34
N ASN A 176 -16.86 -21.82 11.04
CA ASN A 176 -16.02 -22.27 9.94
C ASN A 176 -14.58 -22.41 10.43
N LEU A 177 -13.96 -23.55 10.14
CA LEU A 177 -12.55 -23.83 10.36
C LEU A 177 -11.94 -24.27 9.03
N SER A 178 -10.87 -23.60 8.61
CA SER A 178 -10.15 -23.88 7.37
C SER A 178 -8.64 -23.80 7.57
N ILE A 179 -7.90 -24.49 6.71
CA ILE A 179 -6.45 -24.35 6.56
C ILE A 179 -6.17 -23.69 5.20
N ALA A 180 -5.20 -22.77 5.14
CA ALA A 180 -4.84 -22.01 3.93
C ALA A 180 -3.32 -21.92 3.78
#